data_AF-A0AA38G918-F1
#
_entry.id   AF-A0AA38G918-F1
#
_cell.length_a   1.000
_cell.length_b   1.000
_cell.length_c   1.000
_cell.angle_alpha   90.00
_cell.angle_beta   90.00
_cell.angle_gamma   90.00
#
_symmetry.space_group_name_H-M   'P 1'
#
loop_
_entity.id
_entity.type
_entity.pdbx_description
1 polymer ?
#
loop_
_entity_poly.entity_id
_entity_poly.type
_entity_poly.pdbx_seq_one_letter_code
_entity_poly.pdbx_strand_id
1 'polypeptide(L)'
;GARHELPKDEVDLPIILFLSSIDEWYADITHFLTYGECPSYLISKEKRAIKLRSAQYVLWDNALFKRGMDRRFLKCEDKEQQRKLLSAFHDQACGGHYSSTVTTHKILHIGYYWPTLFKDASKWIDKCEACQTFVGRPKLAALPLK
;
A
#
# COMPACT_ATOMS: atom_id res chain seq x y z
N GLY A 1 12.19 24.65 36.39
CA GLY A 1 10.75 24.88 36.56
C GLY A 1 10.01 24.16 35.45
N ALA A 2 9.17 23.20 35.83
CA ALA A 2 8.18 22.43 35.06
C ALA A 2 8.33 22.30 33.52
N ARG A 3 8.74 21.11 33.06
CA ARG A 3 8.25 20.58 31.77
C ARG A 3 6.77 20.32 31.95
N HIS A 4 5.92 21.02 31.21
CA HIS A 4 4.52 20.66 31.07
C HIS A 4 4.49 19.32 30.31
N GLU A 5 4.27 18.23 31.04
CA GLU A 5 3.93 16.95 30.42
C GLU A 5 2.47 17.05 29.93
N LEU A 6 2.28 16.83 28.62
CA LEU A 6 0.95 16.75 28.03
C LEU A 6 0.18 15.57 28.66
N PRO A 7 -1.12 15.72 28.98
CA PRO A 7 -1.92 14.65 29.56
C PRO A 7 -1.92 13.42 28.66
N LYS A 8 -1.62 12.25 29.22
CA LYS A 8 -1.42 10.98 28.49
C LYS A 8 -2.74 10.29 28.08
N ASP A 9 -3.89 10.85 28.45
CA ASP A 9 -5.17 10.14 28.42
C ASP A 9 -6.21 10.73 27.45
N GLU A 10 -5.85 11.72 26.64
CA GLU A 10 -6.73 12.28 25.62
C GLU A 10 -6.23 11.85 24.24
N VAL A 11 -6.55 10.60 23.89
CA VAL A 11 -6.31 10.12 22.53
C VAL A 11 -7.28 10.86 21.60
N ASP A 12 -6.72 11.63 20.67
CA ASP A 12 -7.47 12.44 19.72
C ASP A 12 -8.55 11.62 18.98
N LEU A 13 -9.82 12.00 19.09
CA LEU A 13 -10.95 11.29 18.46
C LEU A 13 -10.74 10.97 16.95
N PRO A 14 -10.17 11.90 16.15
CA PRO A 14 -9.83 11.62 14.74
C PRO A 14 -8.85 10.46 14.58
N ILE A 15 -7.91 10.30 15.52
CA ILE A 15 -6.89 9.24 15.50
C ILE A 15 -7.52 7.89 15.85
N ILE A 16 -8.42 7.82 16.83
CA ILE A 16 -9.14 6.58 17.18
C ILE A 16 -9.97 6.09 16.00
N LEU A 17 -10.75 6.99 15.39
CA LEU A 17 -11.57 6.67 14.22
C LEU A 17 -10.69 6.18 13.07
N PHE A 18 -9.55 6.85 12.84
CA PHE A 18 -8.59 6.42 11.85
C PHE A 18 -8.06 5.00 12.14
N LEU A 19 -7.54 4.72 13.34
CA LEU A 19 -7.05 3.38 13.70
C LEU A 19 -8.11 2.28 13.56
N SER A 20 -9.38 2.59 13.83
CA SER A 20 -10.49 1.64 13.65
C SER A 20 -10.79 1.34 12.17
N SER A 21 -10.39 2.21 11.26
CA SER A 21 -10.57 2.08 9.80
C SER A 21 -9.36 1.49 9.08
N ILE A 22 -8.25 1.27 9.79
CA ILE A 22 -6.99 0.80 9.21
C ILE A 22 -7.05 -0.69 8.88
N ASP A 23 -6.58 -1.05 7.69
CA ASP A 23 -6.41 -2.44 7.28
C ASP A 23 -5.46 -3.20 8.22
N GLU A 24 -5.76 -4.47 8.46
CA GLU A 24 -5.04 -5.35 9.38
C GLU A 24 -3.52 -5.32 9.18
N TRP A 25 -3.04 -5.18 7.93
CA TRP A 25 -1.61 -5.27 7.63
C TRP A 25 -0.78 -4.08 8.15
N TYR A 26 -1.38 -2.90 8.35
CA TYR A 26 -0.69 -1.70 8.84
C TYR A 26 -1.24 -1.14 10.15
N ALA A 27 -2.23 -1.80 10.77
CA ALA A 27 -2.77 -1.43 12.07
C ALA A 27 -1.67 -1.32 13.13
N ASP A 28 -0.81 -2.33 13.26
CA ASP A 28 0.29 -2.34 14.24
C ASP A 28 1.31 -1.22 14.03
N ILE A 29 1.68 -0.95 12.77
CA ILE A 29 2.63 0.09 12.41
C ILE A 29 2.03 1.45 12.76
N THR A 30 0.76 1.65 12.43
CA THR A 30 0.10 2.93 12.66
C THR A 30 -0.13 3.17 14.14
N HIS A 31 -0.55 2.16 14.89
CA HIS A 31 -0.66 2.23 16.35
C HIS A 31 0.69 2.62 16.97
N PHE A 32 1.78 1.96 16.55
CA PHE A 32 3.12 2.30 17.05
C PHE A 32 3.56 3.72 16.69
N LEU A 33 3.30 4.19 15.47
CA LEU A 33 3.63 5.56 15.07
C LEU A 33 2.77 6.62 15.77
N THR A 34 1.56 6.25 16.18
CA THR A 34 0.61 7.13 16.86
C THR A 34 0.96 7.28 18.34
N TYR A 35 1.11 6.16 19.05
CA TYR A 35 1.25 6.14 20.51
C TYR A 35 2.68 5.98 21.00
N GLY A 36 3.62 5.62 20.12
CA GLY A 36 5.00 5.31 20.49
C GLY A 36 5.17 3.94 21.17
N GLU A 37 4.10 3.16 21.32
CA GLU A 37 4.09 1.85 21.94
C GLU A 37 3.56 0.77 21.01
N CYS A 38 4.01 -0.47 21.19
CA CYS A 38 3.52 -1.59 20.39
C CYS A 38 2.26 -2.16 21.03
N PRO A 39 1.27 -2.62 20.24
CA PRO A 39 0.09 -3.28 20.77
C PRO A 39 0.42 -4.39 21.77
N SER A 40 -0.39 -4.48 22.82
CA SER A 40 -0.13 -5.36 23.97
C SER A 40 -0.15 -6.85 23.61
N TYR A 41 -0.97 -7.25 22.63
CA TYR A 41 -1.09 -8.63 22.15
C TYR A 41 0.16 -9.15 21.42
N LEU A 42 1.06 -8.27 20.98
CA LEU A 42 2.26 -8.67 20.25
C LEU A 42 3.33 -9.25 21.18
N ILE A 43 3.98 -10.33 20.75
CA ILE A 43 5.14 -10.90 21.47
C ILE A 43 6.40 -10.07 21.24
N SER A 44 7.44 -10.23 22.08
CA SER A 44 8.69 -9.45 22.01
C SER A 44 9.35 -9.43 20.62
N LYS A 45 9.31 -10.57 19.91
CA LYS A 45 9.84 -10.69 18.54
C LYS A 45 9.07 -9.82 17.55
N GLU A 46 7.75 -9.81 17.64
CA GLU A 46 6.86 -9.02 16.78
C GLU A 46 6.99 -7.54 17.09
N LYS A 47 7.02 -7.15 18.38
CA LYS A 47 7.28 -5.78 18.82
C LYS A 47 8.57 -5.24 18.23
N ARG A 48 9.66 -6.03 18.27
CA ARG A 48 10.93 -5.67 17.62
C ARG A 48 10.76 -5.50 16.11
N ALA A 49 10.04 -6.41 15.45
CA ALA A 49 9.79 -6.32 14.01
C ALA A 49 8.94 -5.10 13.62
N ILE A 50 7.96 -4.72 14.43
CA ILE A 50 7.14 -3.51 14.22
C ILE A 50 8.00 -2.26 14.36
N LYS A 51 8.81 -2.15 15.41
CA LYS A 51 9.72 -1.01 15.59
C LYS A 51 10.66 -0.82 14.38
N LEU A 52 11.26 -1.91 13.92
CA LEU A 52 12.15 -1.89 12.75
C LEU A 52 11.40 -1.52 11.45
N ARG A 53 10.21 -2.08 11.23
CA ARG A 53 9.40 -1.79 10.04
C ARG A 53 8.92 -0.33 10.05
N SER A 54 8.46 0.18 11.19
CA SER A 54 7.92 1.53 11.35
C SER A 54 8.91 2.62 11.01
N ALA A 55 10.22 2.36 11.11
CA ALA A 55 11.26 3.29 10.65
C ALA A 55 11.17 3.63 9.15
N GLN A 56 10.50 2.80 8.34
CA GLN A 56 10.28 3.05 6.92
C GLN A 56 9.00 3.84 6.64
N TYR A 57 8.20 4.16 7.66
CA TYR A 57 6.90 4.79 7.50
C TYR A 57 6.82 6.11 8.26
N VAL A 58 5.88 6.95 7.85
CA VAL A 58 5.47 8.16 8.55
C VAL A 58 3.95 8.23 8.52
N LEU A 59 3.39 8.73 9.62
CA LEU A 59 1.98 9.10 9.67
C LEU A 59 1.88 10.59 9.41
N TRP A 60 1.08 10.98 8.42
CA TRP A 60 0.80 12.38 8.09
C TRP A 60 -0.68 12.50 7.74
N ASP A 61 -1.38 13.39 8.43
CA ASP A 61 -2.77 13.75 8.14
C ASP A 61 -3.67 12.52 8.14
N ASN A 62 -3.52 11.69 9.18
CA ASN A 62 -4.23 10.42 9.33
C ASN A 62 -4.10 9.51 8.09
N ALA A 63 -2.95 9.53 7.42
CA ALA A 63 -2.61 8.62 6.34
C ALA A 63 -1.20 8.08 6.53
N LEU A 64 -1.04 6.78 6.32
CA LEU A 64 0.25 6.12 6.42
C LEU A 64 1.00 6.26 5.09
N PHE A 65 2.24 6.71 5.15
CA PHE A 65 3.12 6.81 3.99
C PHE A 65 4.37 5.98 4.19
N LYS A 66 4.76 5.23 3.16
CA LYS A 66 6.07 4.59 3.09
C LYS A 66 7.10 5.56 2.52
N ARG A 67 8.27 5.62 3.17
CA ARG A 67 9.48 6.26 2.62
C ARG A 67 9.99 5.45 1.43
N GLY A 68 9.96 6.06 0.26
CA GLY A 68 10.54 5.56 -0.99
C GLY A 68 12.06 5.77 -1.03
N MET A 69 12.74 4.99 -1.87
CA MET A 69 14.21 5.10 -2.06
C MET A 69 14.60 6.44 -2.71
N ASP A 70 13.71 6.98 -3.52
CA ASP A 70 13.84 8.26 -4.23
C ASP A 70 13.37 9.45 -3.39
N ARG A 71 13.28 9.29 -2.07
CA ARG A 71 12.75 10.29 -1.11
C ARG A 71 11.29 10.68 -1.34
N ARG A 72 10.56 10.00 -2.23
CA ARG A 72 9.11 10.18 -2.36
C ARG A 72 8.38 9.44 -1.26
N PHE A 73 7.26 9.99 -0.81
CA PHE A 73 6.33 9.32 0.09
C PHE A 73 5.28 8.60 -0.73
N LEU A 74 5.13 7.29 -0.48
CA LEU A 74 4.13 6.46 -1.14
C LEU A 74 2.98 6.22 -0.17
N LYS A 75 1.79 6.69 -0.50
CA LYS A 75 0.60 6.54 0.33
C LYS A 75 0.19 5.06 0.41
N CYS A 76 -0.03 4.60 1.63
CA CYS A 76 -0.58 3.28 1.88
C CYS A 76 -2.10 3.34 1.84
N GLU A 77 -2.68 2.41 1.10
CA GLU A 77 -4.12 2.36 0.87
C GLU A 77 -4.73 1.11 1.48
N ASP A 78 -6.02 1.17 1.81
CA ASP A 78 -6.81 0.02 2.26
C ASP A 78 -7.11 -0.96 1.11
N LYS A 79 -7.53 -2.19 1.46
CA LYS A 79 -7.93 -3.22 0.49
C LYS A 79 -8.94 -2.75 -0.55
N GLU A 80 -9.89 -1.88 -0.23
CA GLU A 80 -10.88 -1.40 -1.20
C GLU A 80 -10.21 -0.52 -2.25
N GLN A 81 -9.44 0.46 -1.80
CA GLN A 81 -8.73 1.39 -2.66
C GLN A 81 -7.61 0.68 -3.45
N GLN A 82 -6.95 -0.31 -2.87
CA GLN A 82 -6.02 -1.20 -3.59
C GLN A 82 -6.70 -1.89 -4.78
N ARG A 83 -7.90 -2.45 -4.62
CA ARG A 83 -8.66 -3.07 -5.74
C ARG A 83 -9.01 -2.04 -6.81
N LYS A 84 -9.47 -0.85 -6.41
CA LYS A 84 -9.79 0.25 -7.35
C LYS A 84 -8.57 0.65 -8.17
N LEU A 85 -7.41 0.80 -7.53
CA LEU A 85 -6.15 1.09 -8.20
C LEU A 85 -5.74 -0.04 -9.14
N LEU A 86 -5.82 -1.30 -8.70
CA LEU A 86 -5.48 -2.44 -9.56
C LEU A 86 -6.36 -2.48 -10.81
N SER A 87 -7.68 -2.35 -10.69
CA SER A 87 -8.58 -2.30 -11.85
C SER A 87 -8.28 -1.09 -12.74
N ALA A 88 -8.22 0.12 -12.17
CA ALA A 88 -8.03 1.34 -12.95
C ALA A 88 -6.70 1.37 -13.73
N PHE A 89 -5.63 0.79 -13.18
CA PHE A 89 -4.32 0.72 -13.83
C PHE A 89 -4.14 -0.52 -14.69
N HIS A 90 -4.94 -1.57 -14.48
CA HIS A 90 -4.97 -2.75 -15.33
C HIS A 90 -5.81 -2.55 -16.59
N ASP A 91 -6.96 -1.86 -16.50
CA ASP A 91 -8.01 -1.82 -17.53
C ASP A 91 -8.08 -0.49 -18.32
N GLN A 92 -6.94 0.19 -18.56
CA GLN A 92 -6.98 1.55 -19.10
C GLN A 92 -7.52 1.63 -20.56
N ALA A 93 -8.37 2.63 -20.79
CA ALA A 93 -9.22 2.80 -21.99
C ALA A 93 -8.48 2.93 -23.34
N CYS A 94 -7.20 3.30 -23.35
CA CYS A 94 -6.40 3.48 -24.58
C CYS A 94 -5.42 2.32 -24.83
N GLY A 95 -5.86 1.08 -24.63
CA GLY A 95 -5.16 -0.10 -25.18
C GLY A 95 -4.25 -0.87 -24.22
N GLY A 96 -4.69 -1.20 -22.99
CA GLY A 96 -3.93 -2.20 -22.27
C GLY A 96 -4.62 -2.82 -21.08
N HIS A 97 -4.85 -4.13 -21.19
CA HIS A 97 -4.63 -5.10 -20.11
C HIS A 97 -3.13 -5.18 -19.82
N TYR A 98 -2.63 -4.25 -19.01
CA TYR A 98 -1.18 -4.20 -18.72
C TYR A 98 -0.72 -5.40 -17.91
N SER A 99 0.55 -5.79 -18.10
CA SER A 99 1.19 -6.82 -17.29
C SER A 99 1.30 -6.38 -15.83
N SER A 100 1.46 -7.34 -14.91
CA SER A 100 1.52 -7.05 -13.47
C SER A 100 2.63 -6.06 -13.14
N THR A 101 3.78 -6.21 -13.79
CA THR A 101 4.92 -5.29 -13.69
C THR A 101 4.56 -3.88 -14.13
N VAL A 102 3.92 -3.69 -15.28
CA VAL A 102 3.57 -2.35 -15.76
C VAL A 102 2.52 -1.71 -14.83
N THR A 103 1.52 -2.47 -14.41
CA THR A 103 0.49 -2.03 -13.46
C THR A 103 1.12 -1.59 -12.13
N THR A 104 2.00 -2.39 -11.53
CA THR A 104 2.65 -2.01 -10.27
C THR A 104 3.55 -0.80 -10.40
N HIS A 105 4.34 -0.70 -11.47
CA HIS A 105 5.18 0.47 -11.72
C HIS A 105 4.34 1.74 -11.87
N LYS A 106 3.19 1.69 -12.55
CA LYS A 106 2.28 2.84 -12.67
C LYS A 106 1.73 3.25 -11.30
N ILE A 107 1.26 2.30 -10.49
CA ILE A 107 0.73 2.55 -9.14
C ILE A 107 1.81 3.19 -8.24
N LEU A 108 3.04 2.66 -8.26
CA LEU A 108 4.16 3.24 -7.53
C LEU A 108 4.52 4.64 -8.04
N HIS A 109 4.49 4.83 -9.37
CA HIS A 109 4.87 6.10 -10.00
C HIS A 109 3.97 7.26 -9.58
N ILE A 110 2.67 7.01 -9.45
CA ILE A 110 1.69 8.00 -8.98
C ILE A 110 1.62 8.12 -7.45
N GLY A 111 2.43 7.36 -6.71
CA GLY A 111 2.61 7.55 -5.28
C GLY A 111 1.80 6.64 -4.37
N TYR A 112 1.34 5.47 -4.83
CA TYR A 112 0.65 4.49 -3.97
C TYR A 112 1.49 3.25 -3.70
N TYR A 113 1.30 2.62 -2.53
CA TYR A 113 2.06 1.44 -2.11
C TYR A 113 1.29 0.53 -1.15
N TRP A 114 1.54 -0.77 -1.24
CA TRP A 114 1.29 -1.72 -0.16
C TRP A 114 2.28 -2.90 -0.27
N PRO A 115 2.58 -3.64 0.83
CA PRO A 115 3.62 -4.66 0.85
C PRO A 115 3.44 -5.78 -0.18
N THR A 116 2.19 -6.12 -0.47
CA THR A 116 1.82 -7.21 -1.39
C THR A 116 1.52 -6.74 -2.81
N LEU A 117 1.75 -5.46 -3.15
CA LEU A 117 1.43 -4.86 -4.45
C LEU A 117 1.77 -5.72 -5.67
N PHE A 118 3.01 -6.24 -5.74
CA PHE A 118 3.43 -7.11 -6.84
C PHE A 118 2.66 -8.43 -6.89
N LYS A 119 2.42 -9.05 -5.73
CA LYS A 119 1.68 -10.30 -5.63
C LYS A 119 0.21 -10.11 -5.99
N ASP A 120 -0.38 -9.02 -5.52
CA ASP A 120 -1.80 -8.72 -5.74
C ASP A 120 -2.06 -8.32 -7.19
N ALA A 121 -1.16 -7.57 -7.82
CA ALA A 121 -1.24 -7.28 -9.25
C ALA A 121 -1.15 -8.53 -10.13
N SER A 122 -0.24 -9.47 -9.80
CA SER A 122 -0.18 -10.76 -10.52
C SER A 122 -1.49 -11.54 -10.35
N LYS A 123 -1.97 -11.69 -9.11
CA LYS A 123 -3.25 -12.38 -8.83
C LYS A 123 -4.44 -11.71 -9.51
N TRP A 124 -4.44 -10.39 -9.65
CA TRP A 124 -5.49 -9.64 -10.34
C TRP A 124 -5.56 -10.04 -11.81
N ILE A 125 -4.40 -10.08 -12.47
CA ILE A 125 -4.28 -10.40 -13.90
C ILE A 125 -4.53 -11.88 -14.17
N ASP A 126 -4.12 -12.77 -13.26
CA ASP A 126 -4.42 -14.20 -13.34
C ASP A 126 -5.94 -14.46 -13.39
N LYS A 127 -6.73 -13.56 -12.80
CA LYS A 127 -8.21 -13.62 -12.81
C LYS A 127 -8.84 -12.87 -13.98
N CYS A 128 -8.07 -12.17 -14.81
CA CYS A 128 -8.59 -11.41 -15.93
C CYS A 128 -8.79 -12.32 -17.14
N GLU A 129 -10.04 -12.66 -17.46
CA GLU A 129 -10.39 -13.55 -18.58
C GLU A 129 -9.84 -13.06 -19.93
N ALA A 130 -9.89 -11.75 -20.15
CA ALA A 130 -9.35 -11.15 -21.36
C ALA A 130 -7.84 -11.39 -21.47
N CYS A 131 -7.07 -11.22 -20.39
CA CYS A 131 -5.65 -11.57 -20.38
C CYS A 131 -5.42 -13.05 -20.66
N GLN A 132 -6.16 -13.93 -19.99
CA GLN A 132 -5.98 -15.38 -20.11
C GLN A 132 -6.28 -15.88 -21.53
N THR A 133 -7.18 -15.22 -22.26
CA THR A 133 -7.52 -15.57 -23.65
C THR A 133 -6.36 -15.37 -24.64
N PHE A 134 -5.40 -14.49 -24.31
CA PHE A 134 -4.23 -14.19 -25.14
C PHE A 134 -2.94 -14.88 -24.65
N VAL A 135 -2.96 -15.57 -23.50
CA VAL A 135 -1.80 -16.33 -23.01
C VAL A 135 -1.48 -17.46 -24.00
N GLY A 136 -0.22 -17.54 -24.43
CA GLY A 136 0.26 -18.57 -25.35
C GLY A 136 -0.02 -18.34 -26.82
N ARG A 137 -0.68 -17.25 -27.22
CA ARG A 137 -0.79 -16.88 -28.65
C ARG A 137 0.53 -16.28 -29.14
N PRO A 138 1.06 -16.70 -30.30
CA PRO A 138 2.19 -16.02 -30.91
C PRO A 138 1.85 -14.55 -31.12
N LYS A 139 2.73 -13.63 -30.74
CA LYS A 139 2.63 -12.24 -31.20
C LYS A 139 2.68 -12.30 -32.73
N LEU A 140 1.58 -11.91 -33.38
CA LEU A 140 1.57 -11.72 -34.83
C LEU A 140 2.74 -10.81 -35.18
N ALA A 141 3.55 -11.23 -36.15
CA ALA A 141 4.62 -10.40 -36.66
C ALA A 141 4.02 -9.06 -37.09
N ALA A 142 4.61 -7.95 -36.62
CA ALA A 142 4.21 -6.64 -37.07
C ALA A 142 4.33 -6.61 -38.60
N LEU A 143 3.21 -6.39 -39.28
CA LEU A 143 3.21 -6.20 -40.72
C LEU A 143 4.01 -4.92 -41.02
N PRO A 144 4.85 -4.91 -42.05
CA PRO A 144 5.57 -3.71 -42.44
C PRO A 144 4.56 -2.62 -42.80
N LEU A 145 4.75 -1.43 -42.22
CA LEU A 145 4.02 -0.24 -42.61
C LEU A 145 4.37 0.04 -44.08
N LYS A 146 3.36 0.03 -44.96
CA LYS A 146 3.50 0.38 -46.38
C LYS A 146 3.66 1.89 -46.56
#